data_AF-A0A3N4HID7-F1
#
_entry.id   AF-A0A3N4HID7-F1
#
_cell.length_a   1.000
_cell.length_b   1.000
_cell.length_c   1.000
_cell.angle_alpha   90.00
_cell.angle_beta   90.00
_cell.angle_gamma   90.00
#
_symmetry.space_group_name_H-M   'P 1'
#
loop_
_entity.id
_entity.type
_entity.pdbx_description
1 polymer ?
#
loop_
_entity_poly.entity_id
_entity_poly.type
_entity_poly.pdbx_seq_one_letter_code
_entity_poly.pdbx_strand_id
1 'polypeptide(L)'
;MAKNNGGRRYDLDLILTPSNAKSTPRRLLPQPARADPHTPLQDRIGRLQAKREGLLQRVIVFNQRERMNYDDCVARERPRGVVTPEFVATPPPPFTLPVTFRNVAACEHEFDCFLACFDLIRKELLFNEKLWEASWTKETVADEVRRLFEHARALGQYDGPDFESYEDEMAAMKALVEETKRANHRMSDAIRAKYARDTGMDKI
;
A
#
# COMPACT_ATOMS: atom_id res chain seq x y z
N MET A 1 3.92 34.89 18.55
CA MET A 1 2.72 34.12 18.94
C MET A 1 2.81 32.74 18.30
N ALA A 2 3.18 31.71 19.07
CA ALA A 2 3.34 30.34 18.57
C ALA A 2 1.99 29.61 18.59
N LYS A 3 1.56 29.06 17.45
CA LYS A 3 0.33 28.28 17.34
C LYS A 3 0.60 26.84 17.78
N ASN A 4 -0.15 26.40 18.78
CA ASN A 4 -0.06 25.08 19.39
C ASN A 4 -0.74 24.06 18.45
N ASN A 5 0.04 23.24 17.74
CA ASN A 5 -0.49 22.16 16.91
C ASN A 5 -0.86 20.98 17.81
N GLY A 6 -2.15 20.86 18.11
CA GLY A 6 -2.72 19.73 18.82
C GLY A 6 -2.59 18.44 18.00
N GLY A 7 -1.47 17.73 18.17
CA GLY A 7 -1.30 16.37 17.69
C GLY A 7 -2.29 15.45 18.42
N ARG A 8 -3.23 14.86 17.67
CA ARG A 8 -4.04 13.75 18.17
C ARG A 8 -3.10 12.57 18.44
N ARG A 9 -2.79 12.34 19.73
CA ARG A 9 -2.20 11.08 20.19
C ARG A 9 -3.22 9.98 19.97
N TYR A 10 -2.87 9.01 19.13
CA TYR A 10 -3.57 7.73 19.11
C TYR A 10 -2.92 6.88 20.21
N ASP A 11 -3.67 6.59 21.27
CA ASP A 11 -3.25 5.65 22.31
C ASP A 11 -3.14 4.25 21.69
N LEU A 12 -1.92 3.83 21.39
CA LEU A 12 -1.56 2.49 20.90
C LEU A 12 -1.17 1.53 22.04
N ASP A 13 -1.37 1.92 23.30
CA ASP A 13 -0.88 1.18 24.48
C ASP A 13 -1.85 0.12 25.03
N LEU A 14 -2.85 -0.31 24.25
CA LEU A 14 -3.71 -1.41 24.67
C LEU A 14 -3.45 -2.66 23.85
N ILE A 15 -3.24 -3.77 24.58
CA ILE A 15 -3.28 -5.17 24.14
C ILE A 15 -1.91 -5.82 23.92
N LEU A 16 -1.16 -6.07 25.00
CA LEU A 16 -0.37 -7.31 25.18
C LEU A 16 -0.18 -7.59 26.68
N THR A 17 -1.27 -7.80 27.44
CA THR A 17 -1.16 -8.43 28.75
C THR A 17 -1.28 -9.96 28.58
N PRO A 18 -0.28 -10.75 29.00
CA PRO A 18 -0.40 -12.20 29.01
C PRO A 18 -1.45 -12.62 30.04
N SER A 19 -2.62 -13.04 29.56
CA SER A 19 -3.71 -13.56 30.38
C SER A 19 -3.32 -14.91 30.97
N ASN A 20 -2.75 -14.89 32.17
CA ASN A 20 -2.44 -16.07 32.99
C ASN A 20 -3.67 -16.58 33.75
N ALA A 21 -4.83 -16.63 33.07
CA ALA A 21 -6.09 -17.05 33.68
C ALA A 21 -6.17 -18.59 33.75
N LYS A 22 -6.11 -19.11 34.98
CA LYS A 22 -6.36 -20.53 35.33
C LYS A 22 -7.69 -20.97 34.72
N SER A 23 -7.62 -21.92 33.78
CA SER A 23 -8.77 -22.45 33.04
C SER A 23 -9.70 -23.25 33.95
N THR A 24 -10.79 -22.64 34.39
CA THR A 24 -11.92 -23.35 35.01
C THR A 24 -12.58 -24.24 33.93
N PRO A 25 -12.89 -25.52 34.21
CA PRO A 25 -13.57 -26.40 33.26
C PRO A 25 -14.94 -25.81 32.90
N ARG A 26 -15.05 -25.36 31.64
CA ARG A 26 -16.22 -24.67 31.11
C ARG A 26 -17.36 -25.68 30.95
N ARG A 27 -18.41 -25.53 31.77
CA ARG A 27 -19.66 -26.28 31.63
C ARG A 27 -20.21 -26.05 30.21
N LEU A 28 -20.28 -27.12 29.42
CA LEU A 28 -20.77 -27.08 28.04
C LEU A 28 -22.26 -26.73 28.06
N LEU A 29 -22.58 -25.46 27.85
CA LEU A 29 -23.94 -25.05 27.55
C LEU A 29 -24.34 -25.63 26.18
N PRO A 30 -25.60 -26.09 26.03
CA PRO A 30 -26.11 -26.58 24.76
C PRO A 30 -25.94 -25.51 23.69
N GLN A 31 -25.19 -25.83 22.64
CA GLN A 31 -24.99 -24.93 21.51
C GLN A 31 -26.35 -24.64 20.85
N PRO A 32 -26.70 -23.37 20.63
CA PRO A 32 -27.91 -23.02 19.90
C PRO A 32 -27.89 -23.62 18.49
N ALA A 33 -29.07 -23.96 18.00
CA ALA A 33 -29.29 -24.76 16.81
C ALA A 33 -28.59 -24.22 15.56
N ARG A 34 -28.09 -25.19 14.78
CA ARG A 34 -27.40 -25.15 13.49
C ARG A 34 -27.65 -23.87 12.67
N ALA A 35 -26.55 -23.21 12.33
CA ALA A 35 -26.50 -22.12 11.36
C ALA A 35 -27.28 -22.49 10.08
N ASP A 36 -28.01 -21.52 9.53
CA ASP A 36 -28.69 -21.65 8.25
C ASP A 36 -27.74 -22.23 7.20
N PRO A 37 -28.22 -23.13 6.32
CA PRO A 37 -27.36 -23.75 5.31
C PRO A 37 -26.73 -22.67 4.43
N HIS A 38 -25.43 -22.44 4.63
CA HIS A 38 -24.66 -21.50 3.84
C HIS A 38 -24.71 -21.91 2.37
N THR A 39 -25.27 -21.04 1.54
CA THR A 39 -25.25 -21.25 0.08
C THR A 39 -23.83 -21.00 -0.45
N PRO A 40 -23.39 -21.70 -1.50
CA PRO A 40 -22.06 -21.46 -2.11
C PRO A 40 -21.82 -19.99 -2.51
N LEU A 41 -22.90 -19.25 -2.80
CA LEU A 41 -22.86 -17.82 -3.09
C LEU A 41 -22.58 -16.96 -1.86
N GLN A 42 -23.17 -17.28 -0.69
CA GLN A 42 -22.85 -16.61 0.56
C GLN A 42 -21.38 -16.83 0.95
N ASP A 43 -20.86 -18.04 0.74
CA ASP A 43 -19.44 -18.32 0.98
C ASP A 43 -18.52 -17.52 0.06
N ARG A 44 -18.90 -17.36 -1.22
CA ARG A 44 -18.16 -16.53 -2.17
C ARG A 44 -18.12 -15.06 -1.73
N ILE A 45 -19.26 -14.51 -1.30
CA ILE A 45 -19.35 -13.14 -0.77
C ILE A 45 -18.49 -13.00 0.49
N GLY A 46 -18.59 -13.95 1.43
CA GLY A 46 -17.81 -13.95 2.67
C GLY A 46 -16.31 -13.99 2.40
N ARG A 47 -15.84 -14.85 1.47
CA ARG A 47 -14.43 -14.88 1.05
C ARG A 47 -13.97 -13.55 0.45
N LEU A 48 -14.80 -12.91 -0.38
CA LEU A 48 -14.46 -11.61 -0.97
C LEU A 48 -14.37 -10.52 0.10
N GLN A 49 -15.29 -10.50 1.07
CA GLN A 49 -15.25 -9.56 2.20
C GLN A 49 -13.98 -9.74 3.05
N ALA A 50 -13.63 -10.99 3.37
CA ALA A 50 -12.40 -11.30 4.10
C ALA A 50 -11.15 -10.86 3.32
N LYS A 51 -11.11 -11.06 1.99
CA LYS A 51 -10.03 -10.57 1.13
C LYS A 51 -9.91 -9.04 1.16
N ARG A 52 -11.04 -8.32 1.08
CA ARG A 52 -11.08 -6.85 1.15
C ARG A 52 -10.56 -6.33 2.47
N GLU A 53 -10.98 -6.93 3.58
CA GLU A 53 -10.47 -6.60 4.92
C GLU A 53 -8.96 -6.85 5.02
N GLY A 54 -8.47 -7.98 4.49
CA GLY A 54 -7.04 -8.27 4.43
C GLY A 54 -6.24 -7.26 3.60
N LEU A 55 -6.80 -6.72 2.51
CA LEU A 55 -6.15 -5.64 1.76
C LEU A 55 -6.17 -4.32 2.55
N LEU A 56 -7.26 -3.97 3.21
CA LEU A 56 -7.34 -2.76 4.06
C LEU A 56 -6.30 -2.80 5.18
N GLN A 57 -6.16 -3.93 5.86
CA GLN A 57 -5.13 -4.10 6.90
C GLN A 57 -3.71 -3.94 6.34
N ARG A 58 -3.45 -4.50 5.14
CA ARG A 58 -2.15 -4.31 4.47
C ARG A 58 -1.88 -2.85 4.12
N VAL A 59 -2.87 -2.11 3.65
CA VAL A 59 -2.74 -0.66 3.38
C VAL A 59 -2.46 0.13 4.66
N ILE A 60 -3.10 -0.22 5.78
CA ILE A 60 -2.86 0.42 7.08
C ILE A 60 -1.41 0.19 7.52
N VAL A 61 -0.95 -1.06 7.54
CA VAL A 61 0.44 -1.40 7.92
C VAL A 61 1.46 -0.75 6.99
N PHE A 62 1.15 -0.74 5.69
CA PHE A 62 1.97 -0.05 4.68
C PHE A 62 2.11 1.44 5.01
N ASN A 63 1.00 2.15 5.25
CA ASN A 63 1.02 3.58 5.60
C ASN A 63 1.76 3.85 6.93
N GLN A 64 1.71 2.94 7.90
CA GLN A 64 2.45 3.07 9.15
C GLN A 64 3.97 2.99 8.92
N ARG A 65 4.42 1.99 8.17
CA ARG A 65 5.84 1.87 7.79
C ARG A 65 6.29 3.09 6.99
N GLU A 66 5.47 3.53 6.05
CA GLU A 66 5.74 4.71 5.25
C GLU A 66 5.90 5.97 6.07
N ARG A 67 5.05 6.13 7.08
CA ARG A 67 5.18 7.24 8.01
C ARG A 67 6.50 7.21 8.78
N MET A 68 6.92 6.03 9.24
CA MET A 68 8.21 5.86 9.94
C MET A 68 9.38 6.24 9.03
N ASN A 69 9.40 5.74 7.79
CA ASN A 69 10.42 6.08 6.80
C ASN A 69 10.47 7.60 6.53
N TYR A 70 9.30 8.21 6.37
CA TYR A 70 9.18 9.65 6.17
C TYR A 70 9.74 10.43 7.35
N ASP A 71 9.35 10.07 8.58
CA ASP A 71 9.80 10.76 9.79
C ASP A 71 11.33 10.64 9.95
N ASP A 72 11.93 9.48 9.63
CA ASP A 72 13.38 9.27 9.60
C ASP A 72 14.07 10.15 8.54
N CYS A 73 13.50 10.25 7.35
CA CYS A 73 14.00 11.13 6.29
C CYS A 73 13.96 12.61 6.72
N VAL A 74 12.83 13.07 7.25
CA VAL A 74 12.67 14.45 7.74
C VAL A 74 13.66 14.76 8.86
N ALA A 75 13.87 13.83 9.80
CA ALA A 75 14.81 14.02 10.91
C ALA A 75 16.25 14.23 10.41
N ARG A 76 16.63 13.58 9.30
CA ARG A 76 17.97 13.69 8.69
C ARG A 76 18.13 14.92 7.80
N GLU A 77 17.11 15.25 7.02
CA GLU A 77 17.18 16.28 5.99
C GLU A 77 16.86 17.69 6.53
N ARG A 78 16.00 17.81 7.55
CA ARG A 78 15.65 19.11 8.13
C ARG A 78 16.86 19.89 8.69
N PRO A 79 17.81 19.29 9.44
CA PRO A 79 19.02 19.99 9.88
C PRO A 79 19.90 20.52 8.75
N ARG A 80 19.75 19.98 7.53
CA ARG A 80 20.47 20.42 6.32
C ARG A 80 19.75 21.55 5.58
N GLY A 81 18.62 22.02 6.10
CA GLY A 81 17.80 23.06 5.46
C GLY A 81 16.97 22.55 4.28
N VAL A 82 16.88 21.24 4.07
CA VAL A 82 16.06 20.65 3.00
C VAL A 82 14.60 20.64 3.44
N VAL A 83 13.72 21.17 2.59
CA VAL A 83 12.27 21.15 2.81
C VAL A 83 11.71 19.86 2.26
N THR A 84 11.30 18.96 3.15
CA THR A 84 10.57 17.74 2.79
C THR A 84 9.08 18.04 2.61
N PRO A 85 8.43 17.56 1.53
CA PRO A 85 6.98 17.70 1.33
C PRO A 85 6.21 16.99 2.45
N GLU A 86 4.95 17.37 2.69
CA GLU A 86 4.12 16.73 3.72
C GLU A 86 3.83 15.25 3.39
N PHE A 87 3.82 14.41 4.42
CA PHE A 87 3.43 13.01 4.28
C PHE A 87 1.95 12.87 3.90
N VAL A 88 1.69 12.17 2.80
CA VAL A 88 0.34 11.84 2.34
C VAL A 88 0.16 10.32 2.37
N ALA A 89 -0.72 9.84 3.23
CA ALA A 89 -1.03 8.41 3.33
C ALA A 89 -1.79 7.92 2.08
N THR A 90 -1.55 6.66 1.71
CA THR A 90 -2.35 6.00 0.67
C THR A 90 -3.78 5.82 1.16
N PRO A 91 -4.81 6.37 0.49
CA PRO A 91 -6.18 6.23 0.94
C PRO A 91 -6.65 4.77 0.85
N PRO A 92 -7.59 4.35 1.71
CA PRO A 92 -8.19 3.02 1.59
C PRO A 92 -8.92 2.87 0.24
N PRO A 93 -8.90 1.68 -0.39
CA PRO A 93 -9.64 1.45 -1.63
C PRO A 93 -11.15 1.70 -1.44
N PRO A 94 -11.79 2.49 -2.32
CA PRO A 94 -13.22 2.79 -2.24
C PRO A 94 -14.06 1.62 -2.79
N PHE A 95 -14.09 0.50 -2.08
CA PHE A 95 -14.82 -0.69 -2.50
C PHE A 95 -16.32 -0.44 -2.66
N THR A 96 -16.93 -1.07 -3.65
CA THR A 96 -18.39 -1.08 -3.82
C THR A 96 -19.04 -1.87 -2.67
N LEU A 97 -19.97 -1.24 -1.93
CA LEU A 97 -20.69 -1.84 -0.80
C LEU A 97 -22.20 -1.57 -0.90
N PRO A 98 -23.08 -2.51 -0.50
CA PRO A 98 -22.77 -3.87 -0.06
C PRO A 98 -22.42 -4.80 -1.23
N VAL A 99 -21.68 -5.87 -0.94
CA VAL A 99 -21.52 -6.98 -1.89
C VAL A 99 -22.82 -7.78 -1.88
N THR A 100 -23.43 -7.92 -3.05
CA THR A 100 -24.69 -8.63 -3.28
C THR A 100 -24.45 -9.74 -4.30
N PHE A 101 -25.40 -10.68 -4.40
CA PHE A 101 -25.35 -11.74 -5.41
C PHE A 101 -25.27 -11.21 -6.85
N ARG A 102 -25.80 -10.00 -7.09
CA ARG A 102 -25.84 -9.38 -8.43
C ARG A 102 -24.51 -8.73 -8.82
N ASN A 103 -23.73 -8.24 -7.85
CA ASN A 103 -22.50 -7.48 -8.14
C ASN A 103 -21.21 -8.21 -7.71
N VAL A 104 -21.28 -9.43 -7.16
CA VAL A 104 -20.10 -10.14 -6.62
C VAL A 104 -18.97 -10.31 -7.64
N ALA A 105 -19.28 -10.62 -8.90
CA ALA A 105 -18.26 -10.78 -9.95
C ALA A 105 -17.55 -9.45 -10.27
N ALA A 106 -18.30 -8.34 -10.36
CA ALA A 106 -17.73 -7.01 -10.56
C ALA A 106 -16.87 -6.58 -9.35
N CYS A 107 -17.33 -6.92 -8.13
CA CYS A 107 -16.61 -6.65 -6.89
C CYS A 107 -15.30 -7.44 -6.75
N GLU A 108 -15.22 -8.65 -7.31
CA GLU A 108 -14.00 -9.45 -7.40
C GLU A 108 -13.00 -8.81 -8.38
N HIS A 109 -13.47 -8.43 -9.58
CA HIS A 109 -12.60 -7.74 -10.54
C HIS A 109 -12.08 -6.40 -9.98
N GLU A 110 -12.95 -5.63 -9.31
CA GLU A 110 -12.55 -4.42 -8.58
C GLU A 110 -11.46 -4.71 -7.54
N PHE A 111 -11.58 -5.80 -6.79
CA PHE A 111 -10.58 -6.22 -5.82
C PHE A 111 -9.24 -6.55 -6.47
N ASP A 112 -9.23 -7.29 -7.59
CA ASP A 112 -8.01 -7.66 -8.30
C ASP A 112 -7.29 -6.41 -8.86
N CYS A 113 -8.04 -5.43 -9.37
CA CYS A 113 -7.50 -4.15 -9.81
C CYS A 113 -6.81 -3.40 -8.65
N PHE A 114 -7.48 -3.28 -7.50
CA PHE A 114 -6.88 -2.60 -6.34
C PHE A 114 -5.67 -3.35 -5.78
N LEU A 115 -5.69 -4.68 -5.82
CA LEU A 115 -4.54 -5.48 -5.41
C LEU A 115 -3.33 -5.22 -6.31
N ALA A 116 -3.52 -5.20 -7.62
CA ALA A 116 -2.47 -4.88 -8.58
C ALA A 116 -1.92 -3.45 -8.38
N CYS A 117 -2.80 -2.47 -8.14
CA CYS A 117 -2.39 -1.10 -7.83
C CYS A 117 -1.51 -1.05 -6.57
N PHE A 118 -1.93 -1.73 -5.51
CA PHE A 118 -1.21 -1.76 -4.24
C PHE A 118 0.17 -2.41 -4.41
N ASP A 119 0.28 -3.49 -5.19
CA ASP A 119 1.56 -4.14 -5.45
C ASP A 119 2.53 -3.25 -6.24
N LEU A 120 2.04 -2.42 -7.17
CA LEU A 120 2.87 -1.44 -7.87
C LEU A 120 3.38 -0.35 -6.93
N ILE A 121 2.50 0.25 -6.13
CA ILE A 121 2.86 1.28 -5.13
C ILE A 121 3.90 0.73 -4.16
N ARG A 122 3.72 -0.52 -3.69
CA ARG A 122 4.66 -1.17 -2.78
C ARG A 122 6.05 -1.36 -3.41
N LYS A 123 6.11 -1.73 -4.69
CA LYS A 123 7.39 -1.88 -5.42
C LYS A 123 8.09 -0.55 -5.60
N GLU A 124 7.37 0.49 -5.99
CA GLU A 124 7.90 1.86 -6.14
C GLU A 124 8.47 2.36 -4.81
N LEU A 125 7.79 2.09 -3.71
CA LEU A 125 8.31 2.44 -2.40
C LEU A 125 9.63 1.72 -2.09
N LEU A 126 9.66 0.39 -2.20
CA LEU A 126 10.86 -0.38 -1.86
C LEU A 126 12.06 0.06 -2.71
N PHE A 127 11.82 0.42 -3.97
CA PHE A 127 12.82 1.01 -4.84
C PHE A 127 13.32 2.36 -4.28
N ASN A 128 12.41 3.25 -3.90
CA ASN A 128 12.78 4.54 -3.31
C ASN A 128 13.54 4.37 -1.98
N GLU A 129 13.10 3.47 -1.09
CA GLU A 129 13.81 3.14 0.16
C GLU A 129 15.27 2.76 -0.12
N LYS A 130 15.50 1.91 -1.13
CA LYS A 130 16.85 1.49 -1.54
C LYS A 130 17.67 2.64 -2.11
N LEU A 131 17.06 3.47 -2.96
CA LEU A 131 17.73 4.65 -3.50
C LEU A 131 18.16 5.63 -2.40
N TRP A 132 17.33 5.82 -1.37
CA TRP A 132 17.67 6.62 -0.19
C TRP A 132 18.80 6.00 0.62
N GLU A 133 18.78 4.69 0.84
CA GLU A 133 19.84 3.95 1.53
C GLU A 133 21.19 4.11 0.82
N ALA A 134 21.23 3.91 -0.50
CA ALA A 134 22.40 4.12 -1.36
C ALA A 134 22.97 5.54 -1.21
N SER A 135 22.09 6.54 -1.19
CA SER A 135 22.51 7.95 -1.08
C SER A 135 23.25 8.27 0.23
N TRP A 136 23.05 7.45 1.26
CA TRP A 136 23.61 7.66 2.59
C TRP A 136 24.87 6.83 2.88
N THR A 137 25.00 5.63 2.31
CA THR A 137 26.10 4.70 2.60
C THR A 137 27.44 5.14 2.01
N LYS A 138 27.47 6.19 1.17
CA LYS A 138 28.64 6.60 0.37
C LYS A 138 29.19 5.49 -0.55
N GLU A 139 28.52 4.34 -0.65
CA GLU A 139 28.64 3.50 -1.84
C GLU A 139 28.22 4.36 -3.03
N THR A 140 28.87 4.18 -4.18
CA THR A 140 28.49 5.01 -5.33
C THR A 140 27.04 4.67 -5.67
N VAL A 141 26.20 5.69 -5.81
CA VAL A 141 24.80 5.52 -6.24
C VAL A 141 24.73 4.64 -7.50
N ALA A 142 25.76 4.72 -8.35
CA ALA A 142 25.95 3.86 -9.51
C ALA A 142 25.98 2.35 -9.18
N ASP A 143 26.66 1.90 -8.13
CA ASP A 143 26.76 0.48 -7.81
C ASP A 143 25.43 -0.10 -7.30
N GLU A 144 24.65 0.69 -6.53
CA GLU A 144 23.32 0.27 -6.10
C GLU A 144 22.29 0.31 -7.25
N VAL A 145 22.34 1.35 -8.09
CA VAL A 145 21.47 1.43 -9.27
C VAL A 145 21.76 0.28 -10.24
N ARG A 146 23.04 -0.07 -10.43
CA ARG A 146 23.43 -1.23 -11.24
C ARG A 146 22.89 -2.53 -10.67
N ARG A 147 23.00 -2.76 -9.36
CA ARG A 147 22.41 -3.93 -8.68
C ARG A 147 20.89 -3.99 -8.85
N LEU A 148 20.20 -2.84 -8.84
CA LEU A 148 18.75 -2.77 -9.08
C LEU A 148 18.38 -3.18 -10.52
N PHE A 149 19.13 -2.70 -11.52
CA PHE A 149 18.91 -3.11 -12.91
C PHE A 149 19.27 -4.57 -13.18
N GLU A 150 20.34 -5.08 -12.59
CA GLU A 150 20.69 -6.51 -12.64
C GLU A 150 19.58 -7.37 -12.03
N HIS A 151 19.02 -6.95 -10.90
CA HIS A 151 17.89 -7.62 -10.28
C HIS A 151 16.63 -7.57 -11.16
N ALA A 152 16.32 -6.41 -11.75
CA ALA A 152 15.20 -6.25 -12.67
C ALA A 152 15.33 -7.14 -13.91
N ARG A 153 16.52 -7.28 -14.49
CA ARG A 153 16.80 -8.22 -15.59
C ARG A 153 16.60 -9.67 -15.19
N ALA A 154 17.10 -10.06 -14.02
CA ALA A 154 16.94 -11.43 -13.52
C ALA A 154 15.46 -11.82 -13.33
N LEU A 155 14.59 -10.83 -13.08
CA LEU A 155 13.15 -11.00 -12.99
C LEU A 155 12.41 -10.86 -14.34
N GLY A 156 13.12 -10.57 -15.43
CA GLY A 156 12.53 -10.30 -16.75
C GLY A 156 11.71 -9.01 -16.82
N GLN A 157 11.97 -8.05 -15.92
CA GLN A 157 11.26 -6.77 -15.82
C GLN A 157 11.95 -5.64 -16.60
N TYR A 158 13.20 -5.85 -17.02
CA TYR A 158 13.98 -4.92 -17.82
C TYR A 158 14.79 -5.72 -18.85
N ASP A 159 14.76 -5.29 -20.11
CA ASP A 159 15.50 -5.88 -21.23
C ASP A 159 16.45 -4.87 -21.90
N GLY A 160 16.58 -3.66 -21.33
CA GLY A 160 17.40 -2.60 -21.89
C GLY A 160 18.92 -2.87 -21.80
N PRO A 161 19.71 -2.10 -22.56
CA PRO A 161 21.15 -2.28 -22.70
C PRO A 161 21.90 -2.08 -21.37
N ASP A 162 23.16 -2.51 -21.33
CA ASP A 162 24.09 -2.10 -20.28
C ASP A 162 24.37 -0.59 -20.39
N PHE A 163 24.60 0.05 -19.25
CA PHE A 163 24.92 1.47 -19.20
C PHE A 163 26.43 1.65 -19.36
N GLU A 164 26.84 2.39 -20.38
CA GLU A 164 28.24 2.72 -20.64
C GLU A 164 28.74 3.84 -19.72
N SER A 165 27.82 4.69 -19.24
CA SER A 165 28.11 5.80 -18.35
C SER A 165 27.09 5.95 -17.22
N TYR A 166 27.50 6.63 -16.15
CA TYR A 166 26.60 7.02 -15.06
C TYR A 166 25.46 7.94 -15.54
N GLU A 167 25.72 8.77 -16.55
CA GLU A 167 24.71 9.66 -17.11
C GLU A 167 23.60 8.89 -17.82
N ASP A 168 23.97 7.84 -18.58
CA ASP A 168 23.01 6.93 -19.24
C ASP A 168 22.18 6.16 -18.22
N GLU A 169 22.82 5.67 -17.16
CA GLU A 169 22.17 4.95 -16.07
C GLU A 169 21.15 5.85 -15.34
N MET A 170 21.53 7.07 -15.01
CA MET A 170 20.64 8.05 -14.38
C MET A 170 19.51 8.49 -15.32
N ALA A 171 19.78 8.65 -16.62
CA ALA A 171 18.77 8.97 -17.61
C ALA A 171 17.73 7.85 -17.75
N ALA A 172 18.18 6.59 -17.80
CA ALA A 172 17.32 5.41 -17.86
C ALA A 172 16.49 5.27 -16.58
N MET A 173 17.09 5.46 -15.41
CA MET A 173 16.36 5.44 -14.15
C MET A 173 15.29 6.53 -14.10
N LYS A 174 15.62 7.75 -14.54
CA LYS A 174 14.66 8.86 -14.59
C LYS A 174 13.52 8.58 -15.57
N ALA A 175 13.82 7.99 -16.72
CA ALA A 175 12.81 7.57 -17.70
C ALA A 175 11.87 6.50 -17.11
N LEU A 176 12.41 5.49 -16.45
CA LEU A 176 11.65 4.42 -15.80
C LEU A 176 10.73 4.96 -14.70
N VAL A 177 11.24 5.88 -13.87
CA VAL A 177 10.47 6.56 -12.83
C VAL A 177 9.33 7.37 -13.44
N GLU A 178 9.59 8.14 -14.50
CA GLU A 178 8.54 8.93 -15.17
C GLU A 178 7.50 8.05 -15.87
N GLU A 179 7.90 6.93 -16.48
CA GLU A 179 6.97 5.97 -17.05
C GLU A 179 6.08 5.34 -15.97
N THR A 180 6.67 4.95 -14.84
CA THR A 180 5.95 4.42 -13.67
C THR A 180 4.94 5.45 -13.15
N LYS A 181 5.36 6.71 -12.97
CA LYS A 181 4.45 7.81 -12.59
C LYS A 181 3.31 8.00 -13.57
N ARG A 182 3.56 7.92 -14.89
CA ARG A 182 2.52 8.02 -15.92
C ARG A 182 1.56 6.83 -15.88
N ALA A 183 2.06 5.63 -15.64
CA ALA A 183 1.22 4.44 -15.46
C ALA A 183 0.32 4.60 -14.22
N ASN A 184 0.90 5.06 -13.10
CA ASN A 184 0.18 5.32 -11.86
C ASN A 184 -0.88 6.43 -12.02
N HIS A 185 -0.56 7.54 -12.70
CA HIS A 185 -1.54 8.58 -12.99
C HIS A 185 -2.69 8.07 -13.85
N ARG A 186 -2.40 7.40 -14.97
CA ARG A 186 -3.44 6.81 -15.85
C ARG A 186 -4.36 5.87 -15.07
N MET A 187 -3.80 5.09 -14.17
CA MET A 187 -4.55 4.17 -13.33
C MET A 187 -5.38 4.89 -12.27
N SER A 188 -4.83 5.91 -11.59
CA SER A 188 -5.56 6.75 -10.65
C SER A 188 -6.72 7.48 -11.33
N ASP A 189 -6.49 8.03 -12.52
CA ASP A 189 -7.51 8.72 -13.32
C ASP A 189 -8.60 7.74 -13.77
N ALA A 190 -8.24 6.52 -14.17
CA ALA A 190 -9.22 5.48 -14.50
C ALA A 190 -10.08 5.09 -13.28
N ILE A 191 -9.48 5.00 -12.09
CA ILE A 191 -10.20 4.75 -10.84
C ILE A 191 -11.15 5.90 -10.51
N ARG A 192 -10.68 7.16 -10.62
CA ARG A 192 -11.52 8.35 -10.38
C ARG A 192 -12.67 8.44 -11.38
N ALA A 193 -12.40 8.24 -12.67
CA ALA A 193 -13.42 8.28 -13.72
C ALA A 193 -14.46 7.15 -13.57
N LYS A 194 -14.04 5.98 -13.06
CA LYS A 194 -15.00 4.92 -12.68
C LYS A 194 -15.85 5.38 -11.49
N TYR A 195 -15.24 5.94 -10.45
CA TYR A 195 -15.94 6.40 -9.26
C TYR A 195 -16.97 7.50 -9.57
N ALA A 196 -16.61 8.47 -10.41
CA ALA A 196 -17.49 9.56 -10.80
C ALA A 196 -18.73 9.06 -11.57
N ARG A 197 -18.53 8.09 -12.47
CA ARG A 197 -19.63 7.40 -13.18
C ARG A 197 -20.53 6.60 -12.23
N ASP A 198 -19.95 5.83 -11.31
CA ASP A 198 -20.70 4.95 -10.41
C ASP A 198 -21.50 5.74 -9.34
N THR A 199 -21.03 6.92 -8.94
CA THR A 199 -21.68 7.76 -7.91
C THR A 199 -22.58 8.86 -8.46
N GLY A 200 -22.61 9.06 -9.78
CA GLY A 200 -23.35 10.16 -10.42
C GLY A 200 -22.79 11.54 -10.09
N MET A 201 -21.54 11.62 -9.59
CA MET A 201 -20.88 12.89 -9.24
C MET A 201 -20.39 13.70 -10.45
N ASP A 202 -20.51 13.20 -11.68
CA ASP A 202 -20.17 13.93 -12.92
C ASP A 202 -21.11 15.12 -13.25
N LYS A 203 -22.09 15.45 -12.40
CA LYS A 203 -23.16 16.44 -12.70
C LYS A 203 -23.20 17.70 -11.82
N ILE A 204 -22.13 18.05 -11.10
CA ILE A 204 -22.06 19.29 -10.30
C ILE A 204 -21.13 20.30 -10.96
#